data_AF-A0A6B3GCA0-F1
#
_entry.id   AF-A0A6B3GCA0-F1
#
_cell.length_a   1.000
_cell.length_b   1.000
_cell.length_c   1.000
_cell.angle_alpha   90.00
_cell.angle_beta   90.00
_cell.angle_gamma   90.00
#
_symmetry.space_group_name_H-M   'P 1'
#
loop_
_entity.id
_entity.type
_entity.pdbx_description
1 polymer ?
#
loop_
_entity_poly.entity_id
_entity_poly.type
_entity_poly.pdbx_seq_one_letter_code
_entity_poly.pdbx_strand_id
1 'polypeptide(L)' 'MSKILIRGARILGGEPQDVLIDGETVAEVGTGLDAEGATVIEAEGQILL' A
#
# COMPACT_ATOMS: atom_id res chain seq x y z
N MET A 1 1.71 -14.38 -8.68
CA MET A 1 0.58 -13.42 -8.75
C MET A 1 1.17 -12.01 -8.77
N SER A 2 0.45 -11.01 -9.28
CA SER A 2 0.93 -9.62 -9.29
C SER A 2 0.89 -9.02 -7.88
N LYS A 3 1.94 -8.28 -7.51
CA LYS A 3 2.01 -7.54 -6.25
C LYS A 3 1.94 -6.04 -6.52
N ILE A 4 1.19 -5.32 -5.67
CA ILE A 4 1.10 -3.86 -5.72
C ILE A 4 1.38 -3.34 -4.31
N LEU A 5 2.34 -2.42 -4.20
CA LEU A 5 2.63 -1.70 -2.96
C LEU A 5 2.17 -0.26 -3.12
N ILE A 6 1.14 0.13 -2.38
CA ILE A 6 0.70 1.52 -2.29
C ILE A 6 1.40 2.14 -1.09
N ARG A 7 2.28 3.11 -1.30
CA ARG A 7 3.10 3.72 -0.23
C ARG A 7 2.52 5.05 0.24
N GLY A 8 2.47 5.25 1.54
CA GLY A 8 2.09 6.52 2.17
C GLY A 8 0.62 6.94 1.95
N ALA A 9 -0.30 5.98 1.80
CA ALA A 9 -1.72 6.26 1.67
C ALA A 9 -2.38 6.51 3.03
N ARG A 10 -3.43 7.34 3.07
CA ARG A 10 -4.26 7.56 4.27
C ARG A 10 -5.50 6.69 4.21
N ILE A 11 -5.45 5.53 4.85
CA ILE A 11 -6.59 4.58 4.92
C ILE A 11 -7.75 5.26 5.63
N LEU A 12 -8.85 5.48 4.92
CA LEU A 12 -10.06 6.16 5.41
C LEU A 12 -9.76 7.50 6.10
N GLY A 13 -8.70 8.20 5.67
CA GLY A 13 -8.28 9.50 6.23
C GLY A 13 -7.46 9.44 7.52
N GLY A 14 -7.03 8.25 7.95
CA GLY A 14 -6.14 8.06 9.10
C GLY A 14 -4.69 8.47 8.85
N GLU A 15 -3.78 7.96 9.69
CA GLU A 15 -2.34 8.20 9.52
C GLU A 15 -1.80 7.53 8.23
N PRO A 16 -0.79 8.14 7.56
CA PRO A 16 -0.18 7.56 6.37
C PRO A 16 0.40 6.17 6.64
N GLN A 17 0.05 5.22 5.78
CA GLN A 17 0.46 3.82 5.84
C GLN A 17 0.68 3.27 4.43
N ASP A 18 1.50 2.25 4.35
CA ASP A 18 1.72 1.44 3.18
C ASP A 18 0.76 0.25 3.17
N VAL A 19 0.28 -0.13 1.99
CA VAL A 19 -0.64 -1.26 1.78
C VAL A 19 -0.08 -2.16 0.70
N LEU A 20 0.18 -3.41 1.05
CA LEU A 20 0.57 -4.45 0.10
C LEU A 20 -0.65 -5.26 -0.33
N ILE A 21 -0.87 -5.31 -1.63
CA ILE A 21 -1.84 -6.19 -2.28
C ILE A 21 -1.06 -7.32 -2.96
N ASP A 22 -1.43 -8.56 -2.67
CA ASP A 22 -0.95 -9.75 -3.39
C ASP A 22 -2.12 -10.45 -4.07
N GLY A 23 -2.13 -10.39 -5.40
CA GLY A 23 -3.25 -10.84 -6.21
C GLY A 23 -4.51 -10.04 -5.90
N GLU A 24 -5.48 -10.67 -5.24
CA GLU A 24 -6.79 -10.11 -4.92
C GLU A 24 -6.97 -9.81 -3.43
N THR A 25 -5.90 -9.93 -2.64
CA THR A 25 -5.96 -9.81 -1.18
C THR A 25 -5.07 -8.68 -0.68
N VAL A 26 -5.53 -7.96 0.34
CA VAL A 26 -4.65 -7.10 1.14
C VAL A 26 -3.81 -8.02 2.02
N ALA A 27 -2.53 -8.12 1.70
CA ALA A 27 -1.60 -9.02 2.36
C ALA A 27 -1.01 -8.40 3.63
N GLU A 28 -0.74 -7.09 3.61
CA GLU A 28 -0.12 -6.38 4.73
C GLU A 28 -0.46 -4.89 4.73
N VAL A 29 -0.53 -4.30 5.92
CA VAL A 29 -0.68 -2.86 6.16
C VAL A 29 0.31 -2.44 7.24
N GLY A 30 1.07 -1.37 7.00
CA GLY A 30 2.10 -0.93 7.94
C GLY A 30 2.81 0.34 7.48
N THR A 31 4.01 0.61 8.00
CA THR A 31 4.83 1.75 7.57
C THR A 31 6.21 1.27 7.15
N GLY A 32 6.72 1.76 6.01
CA GLY A 32 8.04 1.38 5.51
C GLY A 32 8.07 -0.05 4.98
N LEU A 33 6.98 -0.49 4.35
CA LEU A 33 6.92 -1.82 3.75
C LEU A 33 7.86 -1.89 2.53
N ASP A 34 8.53 -3.02 2.42
CA ASP A 34 9.29 -3.41 1.25
C ASP A 34 8.63 -4.62 0.59
N ALA A 35 8.54 -4.61 -0.73
CA ALA A 35 7.85 -5.65 -1.49
C ALA A 35 8.56 -5.86 -2.84
N GLU A 36 9.53 -6.77 -2.84
CA GLU A 36 10.31 -7.09 -4.02
C GLU A 36 9.41 -7.53 -5.19
N GLY A 37 9.64 -6.93 -6.36
CA GLY A 37 8.88 -7.20 -7.58
C GLY A 37 7.46 -6.63 -7.60
N ALA A 38 7.04 -5.88 -6.58
CA ALA A 38 5.76 -5.18 -6.59
C ALA A 38 5.79 -3.96 -7.52
N THR A 39 4.65 -3.68 -8.13
CA THR A 39 4.40 -2.36 -8.72
C THR A 39 4.17 -1.37 -7.59
N VAL A 40 5.01 -0.34 -7.50
CA VAL A 40 4.91 0.67 -6.44
C VAL A 40 4.07 1.83 -6.92
N ILE A 41 3.09 2.23 -6.11
CA ILE A 41 2.27 3.42 -6.30
C ILE A 41 2.56 4.35 -5.12
N GLU A 42 3.16 5.49 -5.38
CA GLU A 42 3.38 6.53 -4.38
C GLU A 42 2.07 7.33 -4.20
N ALA A 43 1.43 7.19 -3.04
CA ALA A 43 0.12 7.80 -2.80
C ALA A 43 0.20 9.24 -2.30
N GLU A 44 1.39 9.72 -1.89
CA GLU A 44 1.63 11.10 -1.45
C GLU A 44 0.62 11.62 -0.41
N GLY A 45 0.12 10.74 0.48
CA GLY A 45 -0.87 11.10 1.50
C GLY A 45 -2.33 11.16 1.02
N GLN A 46 -2.63 10.72 -0.20
CA GLN A 46 -4.00 10.59 -0.70
C GLN A 46 -4.83 9.60 0.14
N ILE A 47 -6.15 9.78 0.12
CA ILE A 47 -7.08 8.90 0.84
C ILE A 47 -7.26 7.60 0.05
N LEU A 48 -7.05 6.47 0.73
CA LEU A 48 -7.43 5.15 0.24
C LEU A 48 -8.78 4.78 0.87
N LEU A 49 -9.79 4.60 0.01
CA LEU A 49 -11.18 4.26 0.38
C LEU A 49 -11.43 2.75 0.29
#